data_AF-A0A920W1Q1-F1
#
_entry.id   AF-A0A920W1Q1-F1
#
_cell.length_a   1.000
_cell.length_b   1.000
_cell.length_c   1.000
_cell.angle_alpha   90.00
_cell.angle_beta   90.00
_cell.angle_gamma   90.00
#
_symmetry.space_group_name_H-M   'P 1'
#
loop_
_entity.id
_entity.type
_entity.pdbx_description
1 polymer ?
#
loop_
_entity_poly.entity_id
_entity_poly.type
_entity_poly.pdbx_seq_one_letter_code
_entity_poly.pdbx_strand_id
1 'polypeptide(L)'
;MDGKGLFGESFIPAPASFIQKNSVIFKTPAYAFWRIMKGGKGLPERFKPWNSAMPAWEEVLSEEEVWKTILYINKTVKERRQPIPEKQNSSIKQGKNIYLKKCAFCHGKEGKGDGPSKEYTLPHPRNLTKGHIKIRSTSFGKIPTDKDLFDAISNGMKGTTMPGWSHLSKSNRQSLILYIKSLSKKI
;
A
#
# COMPACT_ATOMS: atom_id res chain seq x y z
N MET A 1 3.87 2.67 -4.06
CA MET A 1 5.18 3.08 -4.61
C MET A 1 5.65 2.17 -5.73
N ASP A 2 4.91 1.10 -6.06
CA ASP A 2 5.21 0.14 -7.12
C ASP A 2 4.38 0.36 -8.39
N GLY A 3 3.62 1.46 -8.47
CA GLY A 3 2.75 1.79 -9.61
C GLY A 3 1.38 1.13 -9.58
N LYS A 4 1.18 0.08 -8.77
CA LYS A 4 -0.05 -0.73 -8.70
C LYS A 4 -1.02 -0.25 -7.61
N GLY A 5 -1.10 1.06 -7.43
CA GLY A 5 -2.03 1.67 -6.47
C GLY A 5 -3.49 1.49 -6.89
N LEU A 6 -4.41 1.99 -6.06
CA LEU A 6 -5.85 1.87 -6.27
C LEU A 6 -6.33 2.24 -7.68
N PHE A 7 -5.75 3.28 -8.26
CA PHE A 7 -6.07 3.78 -9.60
C PHE A 7 -4.95 3.50 -10.62
N GLY A 8 -3.99 2.63 -10.28
CA GLY A 8 -2.79 2.42 -11.07
C GLY A 8 -3.08 1.94 -12.50
N GLU A 9 -4.06 1.04 -12.65
CA GLU A 9 -4.47 0.50 -13.96
C GLU A 9 -5.38 1.46 -14.74
N SER A 10 -5.91 2.51 -14.10
CA SER A 10 -6.81 3.49 -14.74
C SER A 10 -6.07 4.57 -15.53
N PHE A 11 -4.75 4.72 -15.33
CA PHE A 11 -3.93 5.68 -16.08
C PHE A 11 -3.29 5.02 -17.30
N ILE A 12 -3.21 5.77 -18.41
CA ILE A 12 -2.50 5.35 -19.62
C ILE A 12 -1.37 6.35 -19.93
N PRO A 13 -0.10 5.92 -19.83
CA PRO A 13 0.35 4.65 -19.28
C PRO A 13 0.22 4.59 -17.75
N ALA A 14 0.26 3.38 -17.20
CA ALA A 14 0.19 3.15 -15.77
C ALA A 14 1.35 3.85 -15.03
N PRO A 15 1.15 4.26 -13.77
CA PRO A 15 2.20 4.93 -13.00
C PRO A 15 3.44 4.05 -12.86
N ALA A 16 4.61 4.65 -13.03
CA ALA A 16 5.89 3.94 -12.90
C ALA A 16 6.13 3.45 -11.47
N SER A 17 6.83 2.32 -11.33
CA SER A 17 7.26 1.81 -10.03
C SER A 17 8.47 2.58 -9.52
N PHE A 18 8.35 3.20 -8.36
CA PHE A 18 9.47 3.84 -7.68
C PHE A 18 10.46 2.84 -7.05
N ILE A 19 10.08 1.57 -6.92
CA ILE A 19 10.88 0.54 -6.25
C ILE A 19 11.94 -0.06 -7.20
N GLN A 20 11.73 0.04 -8.52
CA GLN A 20 12.64 -0.48 -9.53
C GLN A 20 13.95 0.34 -9.61
N LYS A 21 15.09 -0.34 -9.81
CA LYS A 21 16.44 0.29 -9.81
C LYS A 21 16.61 1.41 -10.84
N ASN A 22 15.88 1.36 -11.96
CA ASN A 22 15.92 2.34 -13.05
C ASN A 22 14.87 3.46 -12.91
N SER A 23 14.16 3.54 -11.78
CA SER A 23 13.13 4.55 -11.51
C SER A 23 13.68 5.98 -11.54
N VAL A 24 12.80 6.95 -11.83
CA VAL A 24 13.06 8.40 -11.81
C VAL A 24 13.75 8.87 -10.53
N ILE A 25 13.42 8.28 -9.38
CA ILE A 25 13.99 8.69 -8.09
C ILE A 25 15.44 8.23 -7.85
N PHE A 26 15.94 7.30 -8.67
CA PHE A 26 17.34 6.86 -8.64
C PHE A 26 18.22 7.58 -9.68
N LYS A 27 17.64 8.51 -10.44
CA LYS A 27 18.38 9.46 -11.28
C LYS A 27 18.90 10.60 -10.40
N THR A 28 19.36 11.69 -11.00
CA THR A 28 19.77 12.87 -10.24
C THR A 28 18.55 13.50 -9.54
N PRO A 29 18.73 14.08 -8.33
CA PRO A 29 17.64 14.78 -7.65
C PRO A 29 17.02 15.90 -8.50
N ALA A 30 17.84 16.59 -9.29
CA ALA A 30 17.39 17.59 -10.25
C ALA A 30 16.46 17.01 -11.34
N TYR A 31 16.73 15.79 -11.82
CA TYR A 31 15.84 15.13 -12.78
C TYR A 31 14.48 14.79 -12.15
N ALA A 32 14.48 14.27 -10.92
CA ALA A 32 13.22 14.00 -10.19
C ALA A 32 12.42 15.29 -9.95
N PHE A 33 13.09 16.37 -9.55
CA PHE A 33 12.48 17.70 -9.40
C PHE A 33 11.84 18.18 -10.70
N TRP A 34 12.60 18.18 -11.80
CA TRP A 34 12.09 18.59 -13.11
C TRP A 34 10.89 17.75 -13.55
N ARG A 35 10.92 16.43 -13.32
CA ARG A 35 9.80 15.53 -13.62
C ARG A 35 8.54 15.83 -12.81
N ILE A 36 8.68 16.28 -11.56
CA ILE A 36 7.53 16.69 -10.74
C ILE A 36 6.98 18.03 -11.22
N MET A 37 7.84 19.03 -11.43
CA MET A 37 7.41 20.36 -11.84
C MET A 37 6.71 20.34 -13.21
N LYS A 38 7.33 19.72 -14.21
CA LYS A 38 6.84 19.75 -15.62
C LYS A 38 5.90 18.59 -15.98
N GLY A 39 5.89 17.51 -15.20
CA GLY A 39 5.04 16.35 -15.49
C GLY A 39 5.39 15.63 -16.79
N GLY A 40 4.38 15.14 -17.52
CA GLY A 40 4.51 14.52 -18.84
C GLY A 40 4.42 15.49 -20.02
N LYS A 41 3.74 16.63 -19.84
CA LYS A 41 3.58 17.66 -20.89
C LYS A 41 4.89 18.45 -21.02
N GLY A 42 5.50 18.44 -22.21
CA GLY A 42 6.79 19.12 -22.47
C GLY A 42 8.03 18.20 -22.52
N LEU A 43 7.85 16.87 -22.51
CA LEU A 43 8.94 15.96 -22.84
C LEU A 43 9.37 16.15 -24.31
N PRO A 44 10.69 16.25 -24.61
CA PRO A 44 11.18 16.35 -25.98
C PRO A 44 10.66 15.21 -26.85
N GLU A 45 10.40 15.48 -28.13
CA GLU A 45 9.83 14.54 -29.10
C GLU A 45 10.58 13.20 -29.16
N ARG A 46 11.91 13.22 -29.00
CA ARG A 46 12.78 12.03 -28.92
C ARG A 46 12.46 11.08 -27.75
N PHE A 47 11.71 11.55 -26.77
CA PHE A 47 11.22 10.77 -25.64
C PHE A 47 9.74 10.37 -25.82
N LYS A 48 9.15 10.54 -27.01
CA LYS A 48 7.99 9.74 -27.39
C LYS A 48 8.42 8.27 -27.59
N PRO A 49 7.59 7.29 -27.19
CA PRO A 49 6.22 7.41 -26.73
C PRO A 49 6.08 7.42 -25.20
N TRP A 50 7.09 7.88 -24.43
CA TRP A 50 7.01 7.93 -22.97
C TRP A 50 6.10 9.08 -22.48
N ASN A 51 4.86 9.14 -23.01
CA ASN A 51 3.74 9.90 -22.47
C ASN A 51 3.57 9.47 -21.03
N SER A 52 3.55 10.39 -20.07
CA SER A 52 3.22 10.07 -18.68
C SER A 52 1.90 10.72 -18.35
N ALA A 53 1.02 10.02 -17.64
CA ALA A 53 -0.21 10.60 -17.09
C ALA A 53 0.06 11.58 -15.94
N MET A 54 1.33 11.78 -15.55
CA MET A 54 1.72 12.69 -14.50
C MET A 54 1.49 14.15 -14.91
N PRO A 55 0.65 14.91 -14.18
CA PRO A 55 0.44 16.33 -14.45
C PRO A 55 1.68 17.16 -14.09
N ALA A 56 1.74 18.39 -14.61
CA ALA A 56 2.67 19.40 -14.13
C ALA A 56 2.20 19.90 -12.75
N TRP A 57 3.12 19.98 -11.79
CA TRP A 57 2.84 20.45 -10.43
C TRP A 57 3.35 21.86 -10.16
N GLU A 58 3.99 22.50 -11.14
CA GLU A 58 4.61 23.83 -10.98
C GLU A 58 3.63 24.95 -10.60
N GLU A 59 2.36 24.83 -10.98
CA GLU A 59 1.30 25.80 -10.64
C GLU A 59 0.62 25.50 -9.29
N VAL A 60 0.98 24.39 -8.64
CA VAL A 60 0.30 23.86 -7.44
C VAL A 60 1.24 23.71 -6.25
N LEU A 61 2.51 23.37 -6.49
CA LEU A 61 3.51 23.12 -5.46
C LEU A 61 4.67 24.10 -5.59
N SER A 62 5.11 24.63 -4.44
CA SER A 62 6.37 25.35 -4.33
C SER A 62 7.58 24.44 -4.48
N GLU A 63 8.75 25.01 -4.79
CA GLU A 63 10.00 24.23 -4.90
C GLU A 63 10.33 23.49 -3.60
N GLU A 64 10.08 24.13 -2.45
CA GLU A 64 10.31 23.53 -1.13
C GLU A 64 9.42 22.29 -0.92
N GLU A 65 8.16 22.35 -1.32
CA GLU A 65 7.22 21.22 -1.23
C GLU A 65 7.62 20.08 -2.17
N VAL A 66 8.12 20.41 -3.37
CA VAL A 66 8.66 19.40 -4.29
C VAL A 66 9.88 18.72 -3.68
N TRP A 67 10.81 19.46 -3.07
CA TRP A 67 11.96 18.87 -2.38
C TRP A 67 11.55 18.00 -1.19
N LYS A 68 10.62 18.45 -0.36
CA LYS A 68 10.04 17.64 0.74
C LYS A 68 9.41 16.34 0.20
N THR A 69 8.72 16.42 -0.93
CA THR A 69 8.10 15.28 -1.60
C THR A 69 9.16 14.28 -2.09
N ILE A 70 10.22 14.75 -2.74
CA ILE A 70 11.34 13.90 -3.19
C ILE A 70 11.99 13.18 -2.00
N LEU A 71 12.28 13.91 -0.91
CA LEU A 71 12.84 13.34 0.31
C LEU A 71 11.93 12.28 0.91
N TYR A 72 10.63 12.55 0.98
CA TYR A 72 9.63 11.59 1.45
C TYR A 72 9.59 10.32 0.59
N ILE A 73 9.57 10.45 -0.74
CA ILE A 73 9.55 9.31 -1.66
C ILE A 73 10.82 8.47 -1.48
N ASN A 74 12.00 9.11 -1.45
CA ASN A 74 13.29 8.43 -1.28
C ASN A 74 13.35 7.65 0.04
N LYS A 75 12.97 8.27 1.15
CA LYS A 75 12.90 7.61 2.46
C LYS A 75 11.94 6.41 2.42
N THR A 76 10.74 6.61 1.90
CA THR A 76 9.70 5.58 1.84
C THR A 76 10.11 4.40 0.96
N VAL A 77 10.77 4.65 -0.18
CA VAL A 77 11.23 3.58 -1.07
C VAL A 77 12.38 2.80 -0.43
N LYS A 78 13.32 3.48 0.23
CA LYS A 78 14.39 2.82 0.99
C LYS A 78 13.80 1.86 2.03
N GLU A 79 12.81 2.30 2.79
CA GLU A 79 12.12 1.48 3.80
C GLU A 79 11.32 0.33 3.18
N ARG A 80 10.63 0.55 2.06
CA ARG A 80 9.81 -0.47 1.38
C ARG A 80 10.65 -1.53 0.65
N ARG A 81 11.86 -1.21 0.20
CA ARG A 81 12.79 -2.14 -0.42
C ARG A 81 13.40 -3.12 0.57
N GLN A 82 13.43 -2.78 1.86
CA GLN A 82 13.91 -3.72 2.85
C GLN A 82 12.96 -4.92 2.91
N PRO A 83 13.47 -6.15 2.70
CA PRO A 83 12.66 -7.34 2.84
C PRO A 83 12.08 -7.37 4.26
N ILE A 84 10.82 -7.78 4.38
CA ILE A 84 10.26 -8.04 5.71
C ILE A 84 11.06 -9.23 6.27
N PRO A 85 11.77 -9.07 7.40
CA PRO A 85 12.58 -10.15 7.95
C PRO A 85 11.69 -11.38 8.15
N GLU A 86 12.12 -12.50 7.59
CA GLU A 86 11.50 -13.77 7.89
C GLU A 86 11.88 -14.15 9.31
N LYS A 87 10.86 -14.35 10.16
CA LYS A 87 11.05 -14.85 11.52
C LYS A 87 10.54 -16.27 11.59
N GLN A 88 11.30 -17.12 12.25
CA GLN A 88 10.96 -18.52 12.43
C GLN A 88 9.64 -18.70 13.19
N ASN A 89 9.40 -17.86 14.19
CA ASN A 89 8.18 -17.86 15.00
C ASN A 89 7.30 -16.63 14.74
N SER A 90 5.99 -16.87 14.64
CA SER A 90 5.01 -15.79 14.52
C SER A 90 4.88 -15.01 15.83
N SER A 91 4.72 -13.68 15.78
CA SER A 91 4.58 -12.84 16.98
C SER A 91 3.71 -11.61 16.74
N ILE A 92 3.02 -11.14 17.79
CA ILE A 92 2.19 -9.92 17.74
C ILE A 92 3.04 -8.70 17.35
N LYS A 93 4.28 -8.58 17.88
CA LYS A 93 5.19 -7.47 17.57
C LYS A 93 5.52 -7.40 16.06
N GLN A 94 5.77 -8.56 15.44
CA GLN A 94 6.00 -8.64 14.00
C GLN A 94 4.72 -8.28 13.22
N GLY A 95 3.58 -8.81 13.65
CA GLY A 95 2.27 -8.51 13.07
C GLY A 95 1.96 -7.03 13.06
N LYS A 96 2.16 -6.35 14.19
CA LYS A 96 1.98 -4.90 14.33
C LYS A 96 2.83 -4.11 13.35
N ASN A 97 4.11 -4.47 13.22
CA ASN A 97 5.03 -3.80 12.30
C ASN A 97 4.59 -3.95 10.83
N ILE A 98 4.19 -5.16 10.43
CA ILE A 98 3.69 -5.41 9.08
C ILE A 98 2.37 -4.65 8.85
N TYR A 99 1.44 -4.71 9.81
CA TYR A 99 0.15 -4.06 9.74
C TYR A 99 0.28 -2.55 9.54
N LEU A 100 1.10 -1.87 10.35
CA LEU A 100 1.30 -0.43 10.25
C LEU A 100 1.89 -0.02 8.90
N LYS A 101 2.74 -0.86 8.30
CA LYS A 101 3.37 -0.59 7.00
C LYS A 101 2.51 -0.92 5.79
N LYS A 102 1.60 -1.90 5.91
CA LYS A 102 0.90 -2.50 4.76
C LYS A 102 -0.63 -2.35 4.81
N CYS A 103 -1.23 -2.33 6.00
CA CYS A 103 -2.67 -2.43 6.19
C CYS A 103 -3.30 -1.13 6.72
N ALA A 104 -2.57 -0.39 7.57
CA ALA A 104 -3.09 0.79 8.26
C ALA A 104 -3.48 1.96 7.35
N PHE A 105 -2.96 2.02 6.11
CA PHE A 105 -3.37 3.04 5.14
C PHE A 105 -4.86 2.93 4.77
N CYS A 106 -5.41 1.73 4.74
CA CYS A 106 -6.83 1.50 4.47
C CYS A 106 -7.61 1.26 5.77
N HIS A 107 -7.10 0.40 6.65
CA HIS A 107 -7.83 -0.02 7.85
C HIS A 107 -7.64 0.90 9.06
N GLY A 108 -6.79 1.93 8.97
CA GLY A 108 -6.44 2.79 10.10
C GLY A 108 -5.44 2.13 11.05
N LYS A 109 -4.74 2.93 11.85
CA LYS A 109 -3.74 2.42 12.82
C LYS A 109 -4.37 1.51 13.88
N GLU A 110 -5.63 1.76 14.23
CA GLU A 110 -6.39 1.02 15.23
C GLU A 110 -7.30 -0.07 14.63
N GLY A 111 -7.33 -0.22 13.30
CA GLY A 111 -8.17 -1.20 12.63
C GLY A 111 -9.65 -0.83 12.52
N LYS A 112 -10.00 0.45 12.69
CA LYS A 112 -11.40 0.91 12.65
C LYS A 112 -11.99 1.04 11.24
N GLY A 113 -11.17 0.87 10.20
CA GLY A 113 -11.61 1.06 8.80
C GLY A 113 -11.62 2.52 8.35
N ASP A 114 -10.91 3.38 9.09
CA ASP A 114 -10.84 4.84 8.97
C ASP A 114 -9.46 5.32 8.52
N GLY A 115 -8.73 4.47 7.78
CA GLY A 115 -7.44 4.85 7.23
C GLY A 115 -7.57 5.99 6.20
N PRO A 116 -6.46 6.68 5.87
CA PRO A 116 -6.45 7.77 4.89
C PRO A 116 -7.08 7.42 3.53
N SER A 117 -7.12 6.15 3.15
CA SER A 117 -7.74 5.72 1.89
C SER A 117 -9.27 5.59 1.96
N LYS A 118 -9.90 5.68 3.14
CA LYS A 118 -11.32 5.35 3.35
C LYS A 118 -12.21 6.01 2.28
N GLU A 119 -12.13 7.33 2.16
CA GLU A 119 -12.94 8.14 1.24
C GLU A 119 -12.75 7.80 -0.24
N TYR A 120 -11.65 7.13 -0.58
CA TYR A 120 -11.30 6.79 -1.96
C TYR A 120 -11.56 5.32 -2.29
N THR A 121 -11.96 4.49 -1.32
CA THR A 121 -12.13 3.05 -1.50
C THR A 121 -13.59 2.63 -1.39
N LEU A 122 -14.12 2.03 -2.46
CA LEU A 122 -15.44 1.42 -2.49
C LEU A 122 -15.31 -0.08 -2.82
N PRO A 123 -15.82 -1.00 -1.98
CA PRO A 123 -16.43 -0.75 -0.67
C PRO A 123 -15.43 -0.24 0.37
N HIS A 124 -15.93 0.48 1.38
CA HIS A 124 -15.12 0.99 2.49
C HIS A 124 -14.42 -0.14 3.27
N PRO A 125 -13.19 0.09 3.79
CA PRO A 125 -12.48 -0.89 4.59
C PRO A 125 -13.28 -1.25 5.85
N ARG A 126 -13.33 -2.54 6.17
CA ARG A 126 -14.05 -3.04 7.34
C ARG A 126 -13.37 -2.58 8.63
N ASN A 127 -14.19 -2.36 9.65
CA ASN A 127 -13.73 -2.22 11.04
C ASN A 127 -13.34 -3.60 11.59
N LEU A 128 -12.04 -3.85 11.69
CA LEU A 128 -11.42 -5.08 12.16
C LEU A 128 -11.61 -5.32 13.66
N THR A 129 -11.88 -4.26 14.46
CA THR A 129 -12.08 -4.40 15.91
C THR A 129 -13.41 -5.09 16.25
N LYS A 130 -14.37 -5.10 15.32
CA LYS A 130 -15.68 -5.75 15.49
C LYS A 130 -15.63 -7.27 15.28
N GLY A 131 -14.55 -7.81 14.71
CA GLY A 131 -14.37 -9.24 14.49
C GLY A 131 -15.27 -9.86 13.41
N HIS A 132 -15.82 -9.04 12.52
CA HIS A 132 -16.65 -9.51 11.41
C HIS A 132 -15.85 -9.63 10.12
N ILE A 133 -15.70 -10.85 9.60
CA ILE A 133 -15.16 -11.11 8.25
C ILE A 133 -16.29 -11.55 7.33
N LYS A 134 -16.31 -11.01 6.11
CA LYS A 134 -17.36 -11.29 5.11
C LYS A 134 -17.25 -12.71 4.54
N ILE A 135 -16.04 -13.15 4.20
CA ILE A 135 -15.75 -14.48 3.66
C ILE A 135 -15.24 -15.36 4.81
N ARG A 136 -16.06 -16.31 5.24
CA ARG A 136 -15.75 -17.21 6.36
C ARG A 136 -16.43 -18.56 6.16
N SER A 137 -15.83 -19.59 6.71
CA SER A 137 -16.37 -20.94 6.79
C SER A 137 -17.37 -21.10 7.95
N THR A 138 -17.33 -20.22 8.95
CA THR A 138 -18.23 -20.29 10.12
C THR A 138 -19.62 -19.71 9.84
N SER A 139 -20.64 -20.27 10.48
CA SER A 139 -22.03 -19.81 10.36
C SER A 139 -22.22 -18.33 10.72
N PHE A 140 -23.31 -17.73 10.24
CA PHE A 140 -23.64 -16.35 10.58
C PHE A 140 -23.65 -16.12 12.10
N GLY A 141 -23.12 -14.98 12.55
CA GLY A 141 -22.98 -14.66 13.97
C GLY A 141 -21.76 -15.27 14.68
N LYS A 142 -21.10 -16.30 14.14
CA LYS A 142 -19.90 -16.90 14.76
C LYS A 142 -18.60 -16.20 14.36
N ILE A 143 -17.60 -16.23 15.23
CA ILE A 143 -16.28 -15.63 14.95
C ILE A 143 -15.60 -16.43 13.82
N PRO A 144 -14.93 -15.77 12.86
CA PRO A 144 -14.14 -16.44 11.83
C PRO A 144 -12.95 -17.22 12.41
N THR A 145 -12.56 -18.31 11.75
CA THR A 145 -11.39 -19.09 12.14
C THR A 145 -10.08 -18.38 11.76
N ASP A 146 -8.97 -18.81 12.36
CA ASP A 146 -7.63 -18.37 11.94
C ASP A 146 -7.36 -18.73 10.47
N LYS A 147 -7.95 -19.83 9.96
CA LYS A 147 -7.88 -20.19 8.55
C LYS A 147 -8.63 -19.18 7.66
N ASP A 148 -9.83 -18.75 8.06
CA ASP A 148 -10.59 -17.73 7.33
C ASP A 148 -9.79 -16.41 7.23
N LEU A 149 -9.17 -15.99 8.33
CA LEU A 149 -8.28 -14.82 8.38
C LEU A 149 -7.06 -15.02 7.47
N PHE A 150 -6.43 -16.19 7.52
CA PHE A 150 -5.26 -16.50 6.71
C PHE A 150 -5.57 -16.46 5.22
N ASP A 151 -6.68 -17.05 4.80
CA ASP A 151 -7.10 -17.09 3.41
C ASP A 151 -7.50 -15.70 2.91
N ALA A 152 -8.21 -14.91 3.73
CA ALA A 152 -8.56 -13.53 3.41
C ALA A 152 -7.33 -12.63 3.22
N ILE A 153 -6.30 -12.77 4.07
CA ILE A 153 -5.04 -12.03 3.94
C ILE A 153 -4.26 -12.51 2.71
N SER A 154 -4.21 -13.83 2.48
CA SER A 154 -3.42 -14.41 1.40
C SER A 154 -3.96 -14.05 0.02
N ASN A 155 -5.28 -14.13 -0.13
CA ASN A 155 -5.96 -13.97 -1.41
C ASN A 155 -6.47 -12.55 -1.64
N GLY A 156 -6.58 -11.74 -0.59
CA GLY A 156 -7.26 -10.45 -0.64
C GLY A 156 -8.76 -10.65 -0.87
N MET A 157 -9.43 -9.63 -1.40
CA MET A 157 -10.85 -9.69 -1.72
C MET A 157 -11.07 -9.24 -3.17
N LYS A 158 -11.31 -10.20 -4.06
CA LYS A 158 -11.61 -9.95 -5.48
C LYS A 158 -12.79 -8.98 -5.62
N GLY A 159 -12.68 -8.06 -6.59
CA GLY A 159 -13.67 -6.99 -6.79
C GLY A 159 -13.59 -5.87 -5.76
N THR A 160 -12.53 -5.80 -4.96
CA THR A 160 -12.26 -4.70 -4.02
C THR A 160 -10.81 -4.25 -4.10
N THR A 161 -10.49 -3.23 -3.31
CA THR A 161 -9.17 -2.61 -3.21
C THR A 161 -8.22 -3.35 -2.26
N MET A 162 -8.67 -4.44 -1.64
CA MET A 162 -7.88 -5.23 -0.69
C MET A 162 -7.03 -6.28 -1.44
N PRO A 163 -5.70 -6.08 -1.59
CA PRO A 163 -4.85 -6.99 -2.34
C PRO A 163 -4.55 -8.27 -1.57
N GLY A 164 -4.10 -9.30 -2.28
CA GLY A 164 -3.56 -10.52 -1.69
C GLY A 164 -2.11 -10.37 -1.23
N TRP A 165 -1.79 -10.95 -0.07
CA TRP A 165 -0.47 -10.91 0.56
C TRP A 165 0.23 -12.28 0.57
N SER A 166 -0.07 -13.13 -0.42
CA SER A 166 0.54 -14.47 -0.56
C SER A 166 2.07 -14.47 -0.68
N HIS A 167 2.65 -13.36 -1.15
CA HIS A 167 4.10 -13.12 -1.22
C HIS A 167 4.76 -12.97 0.16
N LEU A 168 3.99 -12.74 1.23
CA LEU A 168 4.51 -12.80 2.60
C LEU A 168 4.65 -14.26 3.05
N SER A 169 5.73 -14.57 3.77
CA SER A 169 5.91 -15.90 4.35
C SER A 169 4.73 -16.28 5.27
N LYS A 170 4.53 -17.59 5.46
CA LYS A 170 3.46 -18.13 6.31
C LYS A 170 3.53 -17.55 7.73
N SER A 171 4.72 -17.50 8.33
CA SER A 171 4.97 -16.93 9.66
C SER A 171 4.60 -15.43 9.75
N ASN A 172 4.88 -14.66 8.70
CA ASN A 172 4.51 -13.23 8.64
C ASN A 172 2.99 -13.04 8.52
N ARG A 173 2.30 -13.87 7.74
CA ARG A 173 0.83 -13.87 7.68
C ARG A 173 0.20 -14.31 9.01
N GLN A 174 0.74 -15.33 9.66
CA GLN A 174 0.32 -15.73 11.01
C GLN A 174 0.54 -14.62 12.04
N SER A 175 1.67 -13.91 11.97
CA SER A 175 1.93 -12.75 12.82
C SER A 175 0.88 -11.64 12.63
N LEU A 176 0.49 -11.37 11.38
CA LEU A 176 -0.61 -10.44 11.08
C LEU A 176 -1.92 -10.87 11.73
N ILE A 177 -2.26 -12.16 11.65
CA ILE A 177 -3.48 -12.72 12.28
C ILE A 177 -3.44 -12.49 13.79
N LEU A 178 -2.34 -12.84 14.46
CA LEU A 178 -2.17 -12.61 15.90
C LEU A 178 -2.40 -11.14 16.28
N TYR A 179 -1.86 -10.22 15.48
CA TYR A 179 -2.07 -8.79 15.72
C TYR A 179 -3.51 -8.35 15.44
N ILE A 180 -4.13 -8.78 14.35
CA ILE A 180 -5.52 -8.44 14.02
C ILE A 180 -6.47 -8.94 15.11
N LYS A 181 -6.27 -10.16 15.62
CA LYS A 181 -7.04 -10.69 16.76
C LYS A 181 -6.88 -9.77 17.99
N SER A 182 -5.66 -9.32 18.29
CA SER A 182 -5.39 -8.38 19.39
C SER A 182 -6.08 -7.01 19.25
N LEU A 183 -6.55 -6.63 18.06
CA LEU A 183 -7.32 -5.39 17.86
C LEU A 183 -8.80 -5.54 18.27
N SER A 184 -9.31 -6.76 18.38
CA SER A 184 -10.68 -7.03 18.81
C SER A 184 -10.69 -7.52 20.24
N LYS A 185 -11.59 -6.97 21.07
CA LYS A 185 -11.86 -7.51 22.41
C LYS A 185 -12.68 -8.80 22.38
N LYS A 186 -13.19 -9.21 21.20
CA LYS A 186 -14.10 -10.34 21.04
C LYS A 186 -13.43 -11.59 20.46
N ILE A 187 -12.15 -11.54 20.10
CA ILE A 187 -11.44 -12.61 19.37
C ILE A 187 -10.18 -13.05 20.12
#